data_AF-A0A933PLA0-F1
#
_entry.id   AF-A0A933PLA0-F1
#
_cell.length_a   1.000
_cell.length_b   1.000
_cell.length_c   1.000
_cell.angle_alpha   90.00
_cell.angle_beta   90.00
_cell.angle_gamma   90.00
#
_symmetry.space_group_name_H-M   'P 1'
#
loop_
_entity.id
_entity.type
_entity.pdbx_description
1 polymer ?
#
loop_
_entity_poly.entity_id
_entity_poly.type
_entity_poly.pdbx_seq_one_letter_code
_entity_poly.pdbx_strand_id
1 'polypeptide(L)'
;MIGDQENRLLEDGQFGPEIDYAFRKTVAAKGPGRVEDGLALAEFHDYARQAQQKNDVSDLAHCTLDILGPLYRLNPEDEPKHESGALQASLNDLGPKHVGRDWTPLKLDDWIGPKTTQSFADVLSAAGPDTLAQNYGRWLGLIEPDEMG
;
A
#
# COMPACT_ATOMS: atom_id res chain seq x y z
N MET A 1 -29.66 -0.68 31.87
CA MET A 1 -29.80 -1.18 30.48
C MET A 1 -30.43 -0.09 29.65
N ILE A 2 -29.65 0.54 28.78
CA ILE A 2 -29.82 0.89 27.34
C ILE A 2 -28.46 1.54 27.01
N GLY A 3 -27.66 1.18 26.02
CA GLY A 3 -27.73 0.24 24.92
C GLY A 3 -26.40 0.41 24.18
N ASP A 4 -25.80 -0.71 23.83
CA ASP A 4 -24.53 -0.87 23.13
C ASP A 4 -24.65 -0.41 21.67
N GLN A 5 -23.50 -0.10 21.07
CA GLN A 5 -23.22 0.01 19.64
C GLN A 5 -23.85 1.17 18.85
N GLU A 6 -22.96 1.94 18.21
CA GLU A 6 -22.86 2.14 16.75
C GLU A 6 -22.28 3.51 16.43
N ASN A 7 -20.97 3.62 16.64
CA ASN A 7 -20.12 4.57 15.92
C ASN A 7 -19.99 4.06 14.47
N ARG A 8 -21.14 3.96 13.78
CA ARG A 8 -21.27 3.51 12.41
C ARG A 8 -20.63 4.57 11.54
N LEU A 9 -19.54 4.18 10.89
CA LEU A 9 -19.20 4.61 9.53
C LEU A 9 -20.52 4.92 8.80
N LEU A 10 -20.71 6.18 8.41
CA LEU A 10 -21.82 6.52 7.54
C LEU A 10 -21.61 5.77 6.23
N GLU A 11 -22.48 4.78 6.02
CA GLU A 11 -22.79 4.15 4.74
C GLU A 11 -23.08 5.27 3.75
N ASP A 12 -22.06 5.76 3.03
CA ASP A 12 -22.14 6.58 1.80
C ASP A 12 -20.78 7.16 1.35
N GLY A 13 -19.66 6.80 2.00
CA GLY A 13 -18.34 7.29 1.59
C GLY A 13 -18.10 8.76 1.92
N GLN A 14 -18.86 9.33 2.86
CA GLN A 14 -18.60 10.66 3.41
C GLN A 14 -17.81 10.56 4.72
N PHE A 15 -16.69 11.26 4.78
CA PHE A 15 -15.92 11.43 6.00
C PHE A 15 -16.76 12.14 7.06
N GLY A 16 -16.91 11.51 8.24
CA GLY A 16 -17.54 12.15 9.39
C GLY A 16 -16.80 13.42 9.83
N PRO A 17 -17.44 14.32 10.61
CA PRO A 17 -16.91 15.65 10.93
C PRO A 17 -15.55 15.64 11.63
N GLU A 18 -15.23 14.60 12.39
CA GLU A 18 -13.93 14.43 13.03
C GLU A 18 -12.83 14.06 12.03
N ILE A 19 -13.16 13.21 11.05
CA ILE A 19 -12.24 12.80 9.99
C ILE A 19 -12.02 13.96 9.01
N ASP A 20 -13.08 14.72 8.67
CA ASP A 20 -12.96 15.93 7.84
C ASP A 20 -12.08 17.00 8.49
N TYR A 21 -12.22 17.23 9.79
CA TYR A 21 -11.36 18.16 10.52
C TYR A 21 -9.90 17.71 10.56
N ALA A 22 -9.64 16.42 10.85
CA ALA A 22 -8.30 15.86 10.86
C ALA A 22 -7.65 15.89 9.46
N PHE A 23 -8.45 15.61 8.42
CA PHE A 23 -8.04 15.66 7.03
C PHE A 23 -7.66 17.09 6.63
N ARG A 24 -8.55 18.07 6.84
CA ARG A 24 -8.28 19.49 6.55
C ARG A 24 -7.06 20.03 7.29
N LYS A 25 -6.88 19.65 8.56
CA LYS A 25 -5.73 20.03 9.37
C LYS A 25 -4.43 19.45 8.79
N THR A 26 -4.46 18.21 8.31
CA THR A 26 -3.30 17.56 7.69
C THR A 26 -2.99 18.16 6.32
N VAL A 27 -4.01 18.43 5.49
CA VAL A 27 -3.86 19.14 4.20
C VAL A 27 -3.23 20.52 4.43
N ALA A 28 -3.69 21.27 5.44
CA ALA A 28 -3.14 22.59 5.79
C ALA A 28 -1.69 22.52 6.27
N ALA A 29 -1.26 21.41 6.89
CA ALA A 29 0.08 21.26 7.46
C ALA A 29 1.10 20.65 6.48
N LYS A 30 0.66 19.77 5.57
CA LYS A 30 1.55 18.96 4.70
C LYS A 30 1.32 19.19 3.20
N GLY A 31 0.26 19.92 2.83
CA GLY A 31 -0.19 20.07 1.45
C GLY A 31 -1.07 18.89 1.00
N PRO A 32 -1.97 19.08 0.01
CA PRO A 32 -2.93 18.07 -0.43
C PRO A 32 -2.27 16.79 -0.97
N GLY A 33 -1.19 16.90 -1.75
CA GLY A 33 -0.51 15.72 -2.32
C GLY A 33 0.02 14.75 -1.27
N ARG A 34 0.59 15.25 -0.16
CA ARG A 34 1.08 14.39 0.93
C ARG A 34 -0.03 13.66 1.68
N VAL A 35 -1.25 14.16 1.63
CA VAL A 35 -2.42 13.52 2.23
C VAL A 35 -2.95 12.41 1.32
N GLU A 36 -2.98 12.66 0.01
CA GLU A 36 -3.32 11.65 -1.00
C GLU A 36 -2.33 10.48 -0.97
N ASP A 37 -1.02 10.77 -0.87
CA ASP A 37 0.03 9.77 -0.70
C ASP A 37 -0.20 8.88 0.54
N GLY A 38 -0.52 9.50 1.67
CA GLY A 38 -0.76 8.81 2.94
C GLY A 38 -2.03 7.96 2.92
N LEU A 39 -3.09 8.45 2.26
CA LEU A 39 -4.34 7.71 2.08
C LEU A 39 -4.12 6.49 1.18
N ALA A 40 -3.43 6.66 0.06
CA ALA A 40 -3.15 5.55 -0.85
C ALA A 40 -2.31 4.45 -0.16
N LEU A 41 -1.33 4.81 0.67
CA LEU A 41 -0.60 3.83 1.47
C LEU A 41 -1.47 3.12 2.53
N ALA A 42 -2.41 3.84 3.15
CA ALA A 42 -3.35 3.24 4.09
C ALA A 42 -4.30 2.26 3.38
N GLU A 43 -4.81 2.60 2.20
CA GLU A 43 -5.63 1.71 1.38
C GLU A 43 -4.85 0.47 0.92
N PHE A 44 -3.59 0.62 0.52
CA PHE A 44 -2.73 -0.52 0.19
C PHE A 44 -2.48 -1.42 1.41
N HIS A 45 -2.28 -0.83 2.58
CA HIS A 45 -2.12 -1.57 3.83
C HIS A 45 -3.37 -2.39 4.18
N ASP A 46 -4.55 -1.78 4.06
CA ASP A 46 -5.83 -2.46 4.26
C ASP A 46 -6.05 -3.59 3.25
N TYR A 47 -5.65 -3.39 1.99
CA TYR A 47 -5.62 -4.46 0.99
C TYR A 47 -4.70 -5.61 1.43
N ALA A 48 -3.45 -5.33 1.81
CA ALA A 48 -2.49 -6.35 2.23
C ALA A 48 -2.99 -7.15 3.43
N ARG A 49 -3.60 -6.47 4.41
CA ARG A 49 -4.21 -7.11 5.57
C ARG A 49 -5.37 -8.03 5.17
N GLN A 50 -6.27 -7.58 4.29
CA GLN A 50 -7.38 -8.40 3.81
C GLN A 50 -6.89 -9.59 2.98
N ALA A 51 -5.91 -9.38 2.12
CA ALA A 51 -5.28 -10.43 1.32
C ALA A 51 -4.66 -11.52 2.20
N GLN A 52 -4.00 -11.13 3.29
CA GLN A 52 -3.47 -12.06 4.27
C GLN A 52 -4.59 -12.85 4.99
N GLN A 53 -5.65 -12.19 5.41
CA GLN A 53 -6.78 -12.82 6.11
C GLN A 53 -7.55 -13.81 5.23
N LYS A 54 -7.72 -13.48 3.95
CA LYS A 54 -8.43 -14.31 2.95
C LYS A 54 -7.51 -15.34 2.28
N ASN A 55 -6.20 -15.20 2.47
CA ASN A 55 -5.17 -15.94 1.74
C ASN A 55 -5.36 -15.84 0.20
N ASP A 56 -5.66 -14.62 -0.26
CA ASP A 56 -5.94 -14.32 -1.67
C ASP A 56 -5.24 -13.01 -2.08
N VAL A 57 -4.39 -13.11 -3.09
CA VAL A 57 -3.59 -12.02 -3.65
C VAL A 57 -3.84 -11.82 -5.15
N SER A 58 -4.87 -12.47 -5.70
CA SER A 58 -5.11 -12.51 -7.15
C SER A 58 -5.34 -11.13 -7.77
N ASP A 59 -5.92 -10.21 -7.01
CA ASP A 59 -6.22 -8.84 -7.44
C ASP A 59 -5.06 -7.84 -7.26
N LEU A 60 -3.85 -8.30 -6.89
CA LEU A 60 -2.71 -7.41 -6.55
C LEU A 60 -2.43 -6.35 -7.61
N ALA A 61 -2.40 -6.74 -8.89
CA ALA A 61 -2.10 -5.83 -9.98
C ALA A 61 -3.17 -4.73 -10.11
N HIS A 62 -4.44 -5.11 -9.99
CA HIS A 62 -5.57 -4.19 -10.10
C HIS A 62 -5.61 -3.24 -8.90
N CYS A 63 -5.51 -3.76 -7.68
CA CYS A 63 -5.49 -2.94 -6.47
C CYS A 63 -4.31 -1.97 -6.45
N THR A 64 -3.11 -2.41 -6.86
CA THR A 64 -1.93 -1.54 -6.89
C THR A 64 -2.13 -0.39 -7.89
N LEU A 65 -2.68 -0.68 -9.07
CA LEU A 65 -3.01 0.32 -10.07
C LEU A 65 -4.09 1.29 -9.58
N ASP A 66 -5.19 0.79 -9.03
CA ASP A 66 -6.32 1.61 -8.62
C ASP A 66 -5.95 2.57 -7.48
N ILE A 67 -5.16 2.10 -6.52
CA ILE A 67 -4.78 2.85 -5.33
C ILE A 67 -3.64 3.85 -5.63
N LEU A 68 -2.59 3.41 -6.33
CA LEU A 68 -1.35 4.19 -6.48
C LEU A 68 -1.13 4.73 -7.89
N GLY A 69 -1.76 4.14 -8.91
CA GLY A 69 -1.66 4.61 -10.30
C GLY A 69 -2.01 6.09 -10.46
N PRO A 70 -3.12 6.60 -9.89
CA PRO A 70 -3.49 8.02 -10.00
C PRO A 70 -2.43 9.01 -9.47
N LEU A 71 -1.50 8.57 -8.61
CA LEU A 71 -0.42 9.42 -8.11
C LEU A 71 0.69 9.66 -9.13
N TYR A 72 0.87 8.73 -10.08
CA TYR A 72 2.02 8.74 -11.00
C TYR A 72 1.62 8.86 -12.47
N ARG A 73 0.36 8.57 -12.82
CA ARG A 73 -0.10 8.57 -14.21
C ARG A 73 -1.54 9.04 -14.37
N LEU A 74 -1.80 9.66 -15.53
CA LEU A 74 -3.13 10.10 -15.92
C LEU A 74 -3.94 8.96 -16.54
N ASN A 75 -3.29 8.03 -17.26
CA ASN A 75 -3.94 6.87 -17.84
C ASN A 75 -3.36 5.55 -17.30
N PRO A 76 -4.20 4.51 -17.12
CA PRO A 76 -3.75 3.18 -16.68
C PRO A 76 -2.70 2.51 -17.57
N GLU A 77 -2.68 2.84 -18.87
CA GLU A 77 -1.75 2.23 -19.84
C GLU A 77 -0.42 2.96 -19.96
N ASP A 78 -0.28 4.12 -19.30
CA ASP A 78 0.95 4.90 -19.35
C ASP A 78 2.11 4.11 -18.71
N GLU A 79 3.28 4.22 -19.34
CA GLU A 79 4.55 3.64 -18.89
C GLU A 79 5.55 4.76 -18.57
N PRO A 80 6.48 4.55 -17.61
CA PRO A 80 6.62 3.35 -16.80
C PRO A 80 5.60 3.27 -15.64
N LYS A 81 5.21 2.05 -15.25
CA LYS A 81 4.39 1.80 -14.07
C LYS A 81 5.20 1.91 -12.78
N HIS A 82 5.49 3.15 -12.37
CA HIS A 82 6.33 3.47 -11.22
C HIS A 82 5.94 2.73 -9.93
N GLU A 83 4.64 2.61 -9.66
CA GLU A 83 4.14 1.89 -8.49
C GLU A 83 4.47 0.39 -8.57
N SER A 84 4.33 -0.21 -9.76
CA SER A 84 4.66 -1.61 -9.99
C SER A 84 6.16 -1.88 -9.80
N GLY A 85 7.02 -1.01 -10.31
CA GLY A 85 8.47 -1.10 -10.11
C GLY A 85 8.88 -0.94 -8.65
N ALA A 86 8.29 0.02 -7.95
CA ALA A 86 8.52 0.24 -6.52
C ALA A 86 8.06 -0.98 -5.67
N LEU A 87 6.98 -1.66 -6.06
CA LEU A 87 6.54 -2.88 -5.39
C LEU A 87 7.57 -4.00 -5.60
N GLN A 88 8.05 -4.20 -6.83
CA GLN A 88 9.09 -5.19 -7.12
C GLN A 88 10.38 -4.90 -6.32
N ALA A 89 10.79 -3.64 -6.21
CA ALA A 89 11.94 -3.22 -5.41
C ALA A 89 11.72 -3.47 -3.91
N SER A 90 10.52 -3.16 -3.39
CA SER A 90 10.14 -3.44 -2.00
C SER A 90 10.18 -4.94 -1.68
N LEU A 91 9.66 -5.78 -2.58
CA LEU A 91 9.70 -7.24 -2.43
C LEU A 91 11.14 -7.77 -2.47
N ASN A 92 11.99 -7.23 -3.36
CA ASN A 92 13.41 -7.59 -3.42
C ASN A 92 14.20 -7.19 -2.18
N ASP A 93 13.79 -6.13 -1.47
CA ASP A 93 14.42 -5.72 -0.22
C ASP A 93 13.94 -6.57 0.97
N LEU A 94 12.65 -6.91 1.05
CA LEU A 94 12.08 -7.71 2.15
C LEU A 94 12.33 -9.21 1.99
N GLY A 95 12.30 -9.73 0.77
CA GLY A 95 12.37 -11.15 0.47
C GLY A 95 13.57 -11.85 1.11
N PRO A 96 14.82 -11.38 0.91
CA PRO A 96 15.99 -11.97 1.55
C PRO A 96 15.96 -11.92 3.08
N LYS A 97 15.28 -10.92 3.67
CA LYS A 97 15.23 -10.69 5.12
C LYS A 97 14.19 -11.55 5.82
N HIS A 98 13.05 -11.79 5.17
CA HIS A 98 11.89 -12.46 5.77
C HIS A 98 11.58 -13.84 5.19
N VAL A 99 11.74 -14.04 3.88
CA VAL A 99 11.57 -15.34 3.21
C VAL A 99 12.88 -16.16 3.29
N GLY A 100 14.02 -15.47 3.18
CA GLY A 100 15.34 -16.08 3.42
C GLY A 100 15.87 -16.86 2.22
N ARG A 101 16.39 -18.08 2.45
CA ARG A 101 17.18 -18.83 1.47
C ARG A 101 16.41 -19.24 0.20
N ASP A 102 15.09 -19.31 0.29
CA ASP A 102 14.23 -19.68 -0.84
C ASP A 102 13.87 -18.47 -1.71
N TRP A 103 14.31 -17.26 -1.34
CA TRP A 103 14.05 -16.06 -2.10
C TRP A 103 14.76 -16.06 -3.46
N THR A 104 13.99 -15.79 -4.52
CA THR A 104 14.51 -15.51 -5.85
C THR A 104 14.23 -14.04 -6.20
N PRO A 105 15.26 -13.24 -6.49
CA PRO A 105 15.06 -11.84 -6.87
C PRO A 105 14.15 -11.66 -8.09
N LEU A 106 13.20 -10.75 -7.98
CA LEU A 106 12.37 -10.28 -9.09
C LEU A 106 13.19 -9.39 -10.02
N LYS A 107 12.86 -9.45 -11.31
CA LYS A 107 13.30 -8.45 -12.27
C LYS A 107 12.53 -7.15 -12.02
N LEU A 108 13.22 -6.01 -12.09
CA LEU A 108 12.59 -4.69 -12.08
C LEU A 108 12.19 -4.34 -13.51
N ASP A 109 10.97 -4.70 -13.88
CA ASP A 109 10.41 -4.47 -15.22
C ASP A 109 9.02 -3.82 -15.20
N ASP A 110 8.65 -3.26 -14.05
CA ASP A 110 7.43 -2.49 -13.82
C ASP A 110 6.14 -3.29 -14.10
N TRP A 111 6.24 -4.63 -14.08
CA TRP A 111 5.13 -5.52 -14.37
C TRP A 111 4.75 -6.41 -13.18
N ILE A 112 3.53 -6.24 -12.67
CA ILE A 112 2.93 -7.15 -11.69
C ILE A 112 2.35 -8.36 -12.43
N GLY A 113 3.23 -9.31 -12.76
CA GLY A 113 2.87 -10.62 -13.29
C GLY A 113 2.79 -11.71 -12.21
N PRO A 114 2.54 -12.98 -12.60
CA PRO A 114 2.36 -14.09 -11.66
C PRO A 114 3.53 -14.29 -10.68
N LYS A 115 4.76 -14.00 -11.10
CA LYS A 115 5.94 -14.08 -10.23
C LYS A 115 5.92 -13.01 -9.14
N THR A 116 5.63 -11.75 -9.51
CA THR A 116 5.49 -10.64 -8.56
C THR A 116 4.38 -10.93 -7.57
N THR A 117 3.23 -11.44 -8.03
CA THR A 117 2.10 -11.83 -7.18
C THR A 117 2.46 -12.95 -6.20
N GLN A 118 3.17 -13.98 -6.65
CA GLN A 118 3.63 -15.04 -5.74
C GLN A 118 4.61 -14.51 -4.70
N SER A 119 5.61 -13.73 -5.13
CA SER A 119 6.58 -13.12 -4.23
C SER A 119 5.91 -12.18 -3.21
N PHE A 120 4.86 -11.47 -3.61
CA PHE A 120 4.04 -10.69 -2.69
C PHE A 120 3.37 -11.56 -1.63
N ALA A 121 2.76 -12.70 -2.01
CA ALA A 121 2.18 -13.62 -1.04
C ALA A 121 3.22 -14.16 -0.05
N ASP A 122 4.39 -14.55 -0.55
CA ASP A 122 5.47 -15.09 0.28
C ASP A 122 5.96 -14.06 1.30
N VAL A 123 6.22 -12.82 0.85
CA VAL A 123 6.63 -11.72 1.72
C VAL A 123 5.51 -11.31 2.67
N LEU A 124 4.26 -11.23 2.21
CA LEU A 124 3.12 -10.89 3.05
C LEU A 124 2.92 -11.89 4.18
N SER A 125 3.09 -13.19 3.88
CA SER A 125 3.03 -14.26 4.88
C SER A 125 4.16 -14.16 5.90
N ALA A 126 5.39 -13.84 5.46
CA ALA A 126 6.58 -13.84 6.31
C ALA A 126 6.82 -12.53 7.09
N ALA A 127 6.55 -11.37 6.49
CA ALA A 127 6.84 -10.04 7.04
C ALA A 127 5.60 -9.35 7.61
N GLY A 128 4.40 -9.75 7.18
CA GLY A 128 3.14 -9.11 7.54
C GLY A 128 2.82 -7.83 6.75
N PRO A 129 1.55 -7.37 6.81
CA PRO A 129 1.07 -6.24 6.03
C PRO A 129 1.71 -4.91 6.43
N ASP A 130 1.95 -4.69 7.72
CA ASP A 130 2.54 -3.44 8.25
C ASP A 130 3.94 -3.21 7.68
N THR A 131 4.82 -4.22 7.78
CA THR A 131 6.19 -4.18 7.27
C THR A 131 6.21 -3.97 5.76
N LEU A 132 5.30 -4.66 5.04
CA LEU A 132 5.21 -4.58 3.59
C LEU A 132 4.78 -3.18 3.12
N ALA A 133 3.71 -2.63 3.70
CA ALA A 133 3.21 -1.30 3.36
C ALA A 133 4.23 -0.20 3.70
N GLN A 134 4.89 -0.29 4.87
CA GLN A 134 5.92 0.66 5.26
C GLN A 134 7.12 0.62 4.29
N ASN A 135 7.60 -0.56 3.93
CA ASN A 135 8.72 -0.69 3.02
C ASN A 135 8.36 -0.22 1.60
N TYR A 136 7.14 -0.53 1.16
CA TYR A 136 6.66 -0.06 -0.14
C TYR A 136 6.55 1.46 -0.19
N GLY A 137 6.01 2.09 0.85
CA GLY A 137 5.97 3.56 0.97
C GLY A 137 7.35 4.23 0.92
N ARG A 138 8.41 3.57 1.42
CA ARG A 138 9.80 4.04 1.28
C ARG A 138 10.27 3.98 -0.17
N TRP A 139 10.01 2.88 -0.88
CA TRP A 139 10.39 2.73 -2.29
C TRP A 139 9.61 3.65 -3.23
N LEU A 140 8.39 4.03 -2.85
CA LEU A 140 7.60 5.05 -3.53
C LEU A 140 8.07 6.49 -3.20
N GLY A 141 8.97 6.67 -2.22
CA GLY A 141 9.41 8.00 -1.76
C GLY A 141 8.37 8.76 -0.93
N LEU A 142 7.30 8.08 -0.50
CA LEU A 142 6.20 8.66 0.28
C LEU A 142 6.52 8.73 1.77
N ILE A 143 7.33 7.79 2.25
CA ILE A 143 7.85 7.74 3.62
C ILE A 143 9.33 8.09 3.54
N GLU A 144 9.75 9.14 4.24
CA GLU A 144 11.18 9.44 4.37
C GLU A 144 11.86 8.28 5.10
N PRO A 145 13.06 7.84 4.65
CA PRO A 145 13.86 6.94 5.48
C PRO A 145 14.06 7.65 6.81
N ASP A 146 13.83 6.95 7.94
CA ASP A 146 14.19 7.50 9.25
C ASP A 146 15.65 7.96 9.16
N GLU A 147 15.86 9.27 9.23
CA GLU A 147 17.19 9.78 9.52
C GLU A 147 17.57 9.19 10.87
N MET A 148 18.57 8.31 10.85
CA MET A 148 18.94 7.46 11.97
C MET A 148 18.97 8.19 13.31
N GLY A 149 18.25 7.62 14.28
CA GLY A 149 18.43 7.80 15.72
C GLY A 149 18.28 6.46 16.42
#